data_AF-A0A9Q7SCV8-F1
#
_entry.id   AF-A0A9Q7SCV8-F1
#
_cell.length_a   1.000
_cell.length_b   1.000
_cell.length_c   1.000
_cell.angle_alpha   90.00
_cell.angle_beta   90.00
_cell.angle_gamma   90.00
#
_symmetry.space_group_name_H-M   'P 1'
#
loop_
_entity.id
_entity.type
_entity.pdbx_description
1 polymer ?
#
loop_
_entity_poly.entity_id
_entity_poly.type
_entity_poly.pdbx_seq_one_letter_code
_entity_poly.pdbx_strand_id
1 'polypeptide(L)'
;MDAGELLVCKDSRGQDDVGVDEAMRVFARAAGSAGCGDLDTESVRLRGARWVGVQPAGYRYVLARWHLSDAAESMSQGRWADAVRASEKYMSIMDAKSKAA
;
A
#
# COMPACT_ATOMS: atom_id res chain seq x y z
N MET A 1 -17.11 20.18 22.74
CA MET A 1 -17.56 19.08 21.89
C MET A 1 -17.85 19.69 20.54
N ASP A 2 -16.97 19.46 19.57
CA ASP A 2 -17.25 19.66 18.15
C ASP A 2 -16.36 18.68 17.41
N ALA A 3 -16.82 17.43 17.34
CA ALA A 3 -16.17 16.42 16.52
C ALA A 3 -16.55 16.75 15.08
N GLY A 4 -15.72 17.58 14.45
CA GLY A 4 -15.87 17.98 13.05
C GLY A 4 -16.23 16.76 12.21
N GLU A 5 -17.37 16.89 11.53
CA GLU A 5 -17.99 15.95 10.60
C GLU A 5 -16.99 14.95 10.02
N LEU A 6 -17.00 13.73 10.56
CA LEU A 6 -16.20 12.64 10.02
C LEU A 6 -16.68 12.42 8.59
N LEU A 7 -15.85 12.78 7.61
CA LEU A 7 -16.07 12.45 6.20
C LEU A 7 -16.51 10.99 6.13
N VAL A 8 -17.72 10.76 5.61
CA VAL A 8 -18.27 9.42 5.41
C VAL A 8 -17.21 8.58 4.72
N CYS A 9 -16.61 7.66 5.46
CA CYS A 9 -15.66 6.70 4.92
C CYS A 9 -16.47 5.76 4.03
N LYS A 10 -16.62 6.14 2.76
CA LYS A 10 -17.49 5.49 1.77
C LYS A 10 -16.98 4.11 1.32
N ASP A 11 -15.96 3.59 1.97
CA ASP A 11 -15.41 2.27 1.68
C ASP A 11 -15.07 1.62 3.02
N SER A 12 -16.06 0.97 3.62
CA SER A 12 -15.82 0.05 4.72
C SER A 12 -14.89 -1.04 4.19
N ARG A 13 -13.68 -1.13 4.78
CA ARG A 13 -12.65 -2.10 4.40
C ARG A 13 -13.25 -3.49 4.17
N GLY A 14 -13.08 -4.02 2.96
CA GLY A 14 -13.36 -5.41 2.61
C GLY A 14 -14.47 -5.53 1.58
N GLN A 15 -14.08 -5.75 0.33
CA GLN A 15 -14.99 -6.22 -0.70
C GLN A 15 -15.19 -7.72 -0.48
N ASP A 16 -16.35 -8.11 0.04
CA ASP A 16 -16.65 -9.49 0.52
C ASP A 16 -16.57 -10.56 -0.59
N ASP A 17 -16.66 -10.14 -1.85
CA ASP A 17 -16.65 -11.02 -3.03
C ASP A 17 -15.23 -11.40 -3.51
N VAL A 18 -14.18 -10.83 -2.91
CA VAL A 18 -12.80 -11.08 -3.35
C VAL A 18 -12.30 -12.45 -2.88
N GLY A 19 -12.13 -13.36 -3.83
CA GLY A 19 -11.58 -14.69 -3.62
C GLY A 19 -10.05 -14.77 -3.72
N VAL A 20 -9.52 -15.93 -3.32
CA VAL A 20 -8.09 -16.26 -3.33
C VAL A 20 -7.45 -16.09 -4.71
N ASP A 21 -8.13 -16.51 -5.79
CA ASP A 21 -7.61 -16.43 -7.17
C ASP A 21 -7.35 -14.99 -7.61
N GLU A 22 -8.31 -14.10 -7.32
CA GLU A 22 -8.19 -12.69 -7.63
C GLU A 22 -7.07 -12.04 -6.82
N ALA A 23 -7.02 -12.31 -5.50
CA ALA A 23 -5.96 -11.82 -4.64
C ALA A 23 -4.56 -12.24 -5.11
N MET A 24 -4.36 -13.52 -5.45
CA MET A 24 -3.08 -14.01 -5.98
C MET A 24 -2.74 -13.37 -7.32
N ARG A 25 -3.70 -13.23 -8.24
CA ARG A 25 -3.48 -12.63 -9.54
C ARG A 25 -3.05 -11.15 -9.43
N VAL A 26 -3.77 -10.37 -8.61
CA VAL A 26 -3.48 -8.95 -8.41
C VAL A 26 -2.15 -8.79 -7.67
N PHE A 27 -1.89 -9.60 -6.65
CA PHE A 27 -0.63 -9.57 -5.92
C PHE A 27 0.55 -9.96 -6.80
N ALA A 28 0.45 -11.01 -7.62
CA ALA A 28 1.53 -11.42 -8.54
C ALA A 28 1.86 -10.32 -9.54
N ARG A 29 0.84 -9.61 -10.05
CA ARG A 29 1.02 -8.44 -10.91
C ARG A 29 1.73 -7.29 -10.19
N ALA A 30 1.40 -7.05 -8.92
CA ALA A 30 2.02 -6.02 -8.10
C ALA A 30 3.48 -6.37 -7.71
N ALA A 31 3.73 -7.60 -7.28
CA ALA A 31 5.03 -8.04 -6.79
C ALA A 31 6.12 -8.01 -7.87
N GLY A 32 5.78 -8.31 -9.14
CA GLY A 32 6.75 -8.41 -10.22
C GLY A 32 7.93 -9.34 -9.87
N SER A 33 9.02 -9.26 -10.63
CA SER A 33 10.23 -10.08 -10.40
C SER A 33 11.13 -9.58 -9.26
N ALA A 34 10.80 -8.45 -8.61
CA ALA A 34 11.65 -7.80 -7.61
C ALA A 34 11.34 -8.22 -6.15
N GLY A 35 10.18 -8.82 -5.89
CA GLY A 35 9.81 -9.33 -4.56
C GLY A 35 9.58 -8.26 -3.49
N CYS A 36 9.22 -8.72 -2.28
CA CYS A 36 8.94 -7.90 -1.12
C CYS A 36 10.20 -7.75 -0.24
N GLY A 37 11.16 -6.92 -0.66
CA GLY A 37 12.46 -6.74 0.01
C GLY A 37 12.50 -5.68 1.13
N ASP A 38 13.51 -5.80 1.99
CA ASP A 38 13.73 -5.12 3.28
C ASP A 38 13.28 -3.65 3.37
N LEU A 39 12.37 -3.40 4.32
CA LEU A 39 11.72 -2.11 4.57
C LEU A 39 12.37 -1.30 5.71
N ASP A 40 13.23 -1.90 6.54
CA ASP A 40 13.46 -1.40 7.90
C ASP A 40 14.21 -0.05 7.91
N THR A 41 15.31 0.05 7.16
CA THR A 41 16.19 1.22 7.19
C THR A 41 15.54 2.47 6.55
N GLU A 42 14.79 2.26 5.47
CA GLU A 42 14.11 3.35 4.74
C GLU A 42 12.84 3.81 5.46
N SER A 43 12.15 2.90 6.16
CA SER A 43 10.97 3.22 6.99
C SER A 43 11.30 4.15 8.15
N VAL A 44 12.44 3.93 8.81
CA VAL A 44 12.91 4.79 9.90
C VAL A 44 13.20 6.22 9.40
N ARG A 45 13.82 6.35 8.22
CA ARG A 45 14.08 7.67 7.58
C ARG A 45 12.79 8.40 7.23
N LEU A 46 11.80 7.70 6.70
CA LEU A 46 10.48 8.30 6.42
C LEU A 46 9.78 8.79 7.68
N ARG A 47 9.88 8.04 8.78
CA ARG A 47 9.25 8.41 10.05
C ARG A 47 9.83 9.69 10.63
N GLY A 48 11.13 9.92 10.45
CA GLY A 48 11.80 11.17 10.83
C GLY A 48 11.42 12.35 9.92
N ALA A 49 11.33 12.12 8.61
CA ALA A 49 11.04 13.19 7.65
C ALA A 49 9.57 13.67 7.67
N ARG A 50 8.63 12.87 8.22
CA ARG A 50 7.22 13.26 8.41
C ARG A 50 7.05 14.60 9.15
N TRP A 51 8.00 14.94 10.03
CA TRP A 51 7.94 16.18 10.82
C TRP A 51 8.56 17.39 10.13
N VAL A 52 9.29 17.20 9.03
CA VAL A 52 10.07 18.26 8.36
C VAL A 52 9.27 18.97 7.24
N GLY A 53 8.02 18.55 6.99
CA GLY A 53 7.15 19.19 5.99
C GLY A 53 7.56 18.99 4.52
N VAL A 54 8.78 18.49 4.28
CA VAL A 54 9.25 18.06 2.96
C VAL A 54 9.06 16.55 2.85
N GLN A 55 8.42 16.08 1.78
CA GLN A 55 8.40 14.64 1.49
C GLN A 55 9.84 14.24 1.16
N PRO A 56 10.48 13.35 1.94
CA PRO A 56 11.86 12.96 1.67
C PRO A 56 11.95 12.31 0.29
N ALA A 57 13.07 12.53 -0.41
CA ALA A 57 13.35 11.83 -1.65
C ALA A 57 13.21 10.31 -1.42
N GLY A 58 12.43 9.64 -2.26
CA GLY A 58 12.13 8.21 -2.09
C GLY A 58 10.89 7.87 -1.26
N TYR A 59 10.19 8.85 -0.65
CA TYR A 59 8.95 8.60 0.11
C TYR A 59 7.95 7.71 -0.63
N ARG A 60 7.66 8.05 -1.91
CA ARG A 60 6.74 7.26 -2.74
C ARG A 60 7.21 5.82 -2.94
N TYR A 61 8.51 5.59 -3.08
CA TYR A 61 9.06 4.25 -3.29
C TYR A 61 8.94 3.38 -2.03
N VAL A 62 9.24 3.95 -0.87
CA VAL A 62 9.10 3.25 0.41
C VAL A 62 7.62 3.02 0.74
N LEU A 63 6.75 4.00 0.48
CA LEU A 63 5.31 3.86 0.65
C LEU A 63 4.73 2.78 -0.26
N ALA A 64 5.21 2.69 -1.52
CA ALA A 64 4.85 1.58 -2.40
C ALA A 64 5.27 0.24 -1.77
N ARG A 65 6.55 0.07 -1.41
CA ARG A 65 7.02 -1.19 -0.78
C ARG A 65 6.25 -1.55 0.48
N TRP A 66 5.86 -0.57 1.30
CA TRP A 66 5.02 -0.80 2.47
C TRP A 66 3.67 -1.42 2.10
N HIS A 67 3.00 -0.91 1.06
CA HIS A 67 1.77 -1.48 0.55
C HIS A 67 1.95 -2.89 -0.03
N LEU A 68 3.10 -3.18 -0.65
CA LEU A 68 3.41 -4.52 -1.13
C LEU A 68 3.60 -5.53 0.03
N SER A 69 4.26 -5.11 1.11
CA SER A 69 4.38 -5.93 2.33
C SER A 69 3.04 -6.13 3.04
N ASP A 70 2.24 -5.07 3.16
CA ASP A 70 0.88 -5.15 3.72
C ASP A 70 -0.02 -6.12 2.92
N ALA A 71 0.16 -6.16 1.60
CA ALA A 71 -0.54 -7.12 0.74
C ALA A 71 -0.07 -8.57 1.02
N ALA A 72 1.24 -8.80 1.19
CA ALA A 72 1.79 -10.13 1.50
C ALA A 72 1.32 -10.64 2.89
N GLU A 73 1.30 -9.76 3.89
CA GLU A 73 0.77 -10.05 5.22
C GLU A 73 -0.74 -10.37 5.16
N SER A 74 -1.50 -9.60 4.39
CA SER A 74 -2.94 -9.82 4.20
C SER A 74 -3.24 -11.14 3.48
N MET A 75 -2.40 -11.53 2.50
CA MET A 75 -2.47 -12.86 1.86
C MET A 75 -2.23 -13.98 2.88
N SER A 76 -1.22 -13.84 3.74
CA SER A 76 -0.89 -14.84 4.76
C SER A 76 -1.99 -14.99 5.82
N GLN A 77 -2.72 -13.90 6.12
CA GLN A 77 -3.83 -13.89 7.07
C GLN A 77 -5.18 -14.29 6.45
N GLY A 78 -5.23 -14.61 5.16
CA GLY A 78 -6.47 -14.94 4.45
C GLY A 78 -7.42 -13.74 4.23
N ARG A 79 -6.90 -12.51 4.35
CA ARG A 79 -7.66 -11.27 4.16
C ARG A 79 -7.56 -10.81 2.70
N TRP A 80 -8.21 -11.54 1.81
CA TRP A 80 -8.07 -11.41 0.35
C TRP A 80 -8.44 -10.02 -0.18
N ALA A 81 -9.53 -9.44 0.30
CA ALA A 81 -9.95 -8.10 -0.09
C ALA A 81 -8.92 -7.01 0.29
N ASP A 82 -8.30 -7.13 1.46
CA ASP A 82 -7.24 -6.22 1.89
C ASP A 82 -5.96 -6.42 1.07
N ALA A 83 -5.65 -7.66 0.68
CA ALA A 83 -4.52 -7.96 -0.19
C ALA A 83 -4.66 -7.33 -1.58
N VAL A 84 -5.86 -7.42 -2.19
CA VAL A 84 -6.17 -6.76 -3.47
C VAL A 84 -6.03 -5.25 -3.33
N ARG A 85 -6.70 -4.65 -2.35
CA ARG A 85 -6.66 -3.21 -2.08
C ARG A 85 -5.23 -2.69 -1.88
N ALA A 86 -4.42 -3.42 -1.10
CA ALA A 86 -3.03 -3.04 -0.85
C ALA A 86 -2.17 -3.15 -2.12
N SER A 87 -2.38 -4.20 -2.92
CA SER A 87 -1.71 -4.39 -4.21
C SER A 87 -2.09 -3.30 -5.23
N GLU A 88 -3.35 -2.89 -5.28
CA GLU A 88 -3.81 -1.79 -6.14
C GLU A 88 -3.21 -0.44 -5.72
N LYS A 89 -3.10 -0.18 -4.41
CA LYS A 89 -2.41 1.02 -3.90
C LYS A 89 -0.94 1.04 -4.31
N TYR A 90 -0.24 -0.09 -4.21
CA TYR A 90 1.14 -0.21 -4.71
C TYR A 90 1.22 0.18 -6.19
N MET A 91 0.36 -0.42 -7.03
CA MET A 91 0.36 -0.16 -8.47
C MET A 91 0.04 1.30 -8.80
N SER A 92 -0.93 1.91 -8.11
CA SER A 92 -1.29 3.33 -8.29
C SER A 92 -0.11 4.27 -7.98
N ILE A 93 0.62 4.01 -6.90
CA ILE A 93 1.78 4.83 -6.51
C ILE A 93 2.92 4.67 -7.52
N MET A 94 3.15 3.45 -8.00
CA MET A 94 4.18 3.15 -9.00
C MET A 94 3.82 3.73 -10.39
N ASP A 95 2.55 3.68 -10.82
CA ASP A 95 2.09 4.32 -12.06
C ASP A 95 2.27 5.84 -12.01
N ALA A 96 1.93 6.47 -10.89
CA ALA A 96 2.12 7.91 -10.67
C ALA A 96 3.60 8.33 -10.73
N LYS A 97 4.54 7.42 -10.44
CA LYS A 97 5.98 7.66 -10.63
C LYS A 97 6.35 7.65 -12.11
N SER A 98 5.84 6.68 -12.88
CA SER A 98 6.14 6.55 -14.32
C SER A 98 5.61 7.70 -15.16
N LYS A 99 4.50 8.34 -14.75
CA LYS A 99 3.91 9.50 -15.46
C LYS A 99 4.54 10.85 -15.13
N ALA A 100 5.35 10.92 -14.06
CA ALA A 100 6.02 12.14 -13.62
C ALA A 100 7.49 12.23 -14.08
N ALA A 101 7.95 11.26 -14.88
CA ALA A 101 9.31 11.15 -15.41
C ALA A 101 9.36 11.61 -16.87
#